data_AF-A0AAV8A2P8-F1
#
_entry.id   AF-A0AAV8A2P8-F1
#
_cell.length_a   1.000
_cell.length_b   1.000
_cell.length_c   1.000
_cell.angle_alpha   90.00
_cell.angle_beta   90.00
_cell.angle_gamma   90.00
#
_symmetry.space_group_name_H-M   'P 1'
#
loop_
_entity.id
_entity.type
_entity.pdbx_description
1 polymer ?
#
loop_
_entity_poly.entity_id
_entity_poly.type
_entity_poly.pdbx_seq_one_letter_code
_entity_poly.pdbx_strand_id
1 'polypeptide(L)'
;MSEQEKEIEKSEEKETTKNENEKEKENENENEKEKQIENEKEKEKVTDDPETLLKKLQSIKQFACAIIFDKKGKVIATTTKTKSKEIKAYLTAFDSYDVTVGNGFILNGLHYIVYRFYDTLIYGRNGKAGEGPGICLHKFTRTSDNKGLYALITYEYPVLSARAIPILQKFCKEL
;
A
#
# COMPACT_ATOMS: atom_id res chain seq x y z
N MET A 1 -68.22 38.63 -16.60
CA MET A 1 -66.84 38.23 -16.26
C MET A 1 -66.01 39.48 -16.17
N SER A 2 -65.70 39.90 -14.95
CA SER A 2 -65.01 41.15 -14.61
C SER A 2 -63.50 40.98 -14.73
N GLU A 3 -62.79 42.09 -14.97
CA GLU A 3 -61.32 42.13 -15.13
C GLU A 3 -60.54 41.61 -13.90
N GLN A 4 -61.20 41.49 -12.74
CA GLN A 4 -60.60 41.01 -11.48
C GLN A 4 -60.42 39.48 -11.42
N GLU A 5 -61.19 38.70 -12.19
CA GLU A 5 -61.06 37.23 -12.21
C GLU A 5 -59.87 36.76 -13.06
N LYS A 6 -59.36 37.61 -13.97
CA LYS A 6 -58.19 37.29 -14.82
C LYS A 6 -56.84 37.58 -14.18
N GLU A 7 -56.79 38.34 -13.08
CA GLU A 7 -55.55 38.66 -12.38
C GLU A 7 -55.14 37.56 -11.37
N ILE A 8 -56.12 36.89 -10.75
CA ILE A 8 -55.88 35.86 -9.72
C ILE A 8 -55.32 34.57 -10.34
N GLU A 9 -55.82 34.17 -11.51
CA GLU A 9 -55.36 32.96 -12.22
C GLU A 9 -53.92 33.10 -12.75
N LYS A 10 -53.46 34.34 -13.03
CA LYS A 10 -52.07 34.63 -13.44
C LYS A 10 -51.07 34.67 -12.29
N SER A 11 -51.51 34.88 -11.04
CA SER A 11 -50.64 34.84 -9.87
C SER A 11 -50.35 33.42 -9.41
N GLU A 12 -51.31 32.50 -9.52
CA GLU A 12 -51.15 31.11 -9.02
C GLU A 12 -50.27 30.24 -9.96
N GLU A 13 -50.32 30.45 -11.29
CA GLU A 13 -49.43 29.74 -12.24
C GLU A 13 -47.96 30.17 -12.11
N LYS A 14 -47.68 31.39 -11.68
CA LYS A 14 -46.30 31.89 -11.48
C LYS A 14 -45.64 31.38 -10.20
N GLU A 15 -46.44 31.08 -9.17
CA GLU A 15 -45.93 30.61 -7.89
C GLU A 15 -45.65 29.10 -7.92
N THR A 16 -46.43 28.34 -8.70
CA THR A 16 -46.20 26.90 -8.95
C THR A 16 -44.96 26.65 -9.80
N THR A 17 -44.76 27.41 -10.89
CA THR A 17 -43.55 27.27 -11.73
C THR A 17 -42.25 27.70 -11.04
N LYS A 18 -42.33 28.59 -10.04
CA LYS A 18 -41.14 28.99 -9.26
C LYS A 18 -40.69 27.91 -8.29
N ASN A 19 -41.64 27.22 -7.64
CA ASN A 19 -41.36 26.15 -6.68
C ASN A 19 -40.84 24.86 -7.33
N GLU A 20 -41.24 24.56 -8.57
CA GLU A 20 -40.69 23.41 -9.33
C GLU A 20 -39.25 23.65 -9.78
N ASN A 21 -38.94 24.87 -10.24
CA ASN A 21 -37.58 25.25 -10.67
C ASN A 21 -36.57 25.31 -9.51
N GLU A 22 -37.00 25.56 -8.27
CA GLU A 22 -36.12 25.55 -7.09
C GLU A 22 -35.82 24.12 -6.63
N LYS A 23 -36.79 23.20 -6.69
CA LYS A 23 -36.58 21.78 -6.35
C LYS A 23 -35.71 21.03 -7.36
N GLU A 24 -35.80 21.35 -8.65
CA GLU A 24 -34.92 20.73 -9.67
C GLU A 24 -33.46 21.17 -9.49
N LYS A 25 -33.22 22.43 -9.12
CA LYS A 25 -31.86 22.95 -8.86
C LYS A 25 -31.21 22.41 -7.59
N GLU A 26 -31.99 22.07 -6.56
CA GLU A 26 -31.46 21.41 -5.36
C GLU A 26 -31.08 19.95 -5.64
N ASN A 27 -31.90 19.22 -6.41
CA ASN A 27 -31.63 17.84 -6.79
C ASN A 27 -30.43 17.69 -7.77
N GLU A 28 -30.20 18.67 -8.65
CA GLU A 28 -29.00 18.69 -9.50
C GLU A 28 -27.72 18.94 -8.68
N ASN A 29 -27.77 19.85 -7.69
CA ASN A 29 -26.62 20.15 -6.83
C ASN A 29 -26.24 19.00 -5.88
N GLU A 30 -27.20 18.21 -5.40
CA GLU A 30 -26.90 17.01 -4.60
C GLU A 30 -26.31 15.88 -5.45
N ASN A 31 -26.85 15.65 -6.66
CA ASN A 31 -26.28 14.67 -7.59
C ASN A 31 -24.87 15.04 -8.09
N GLU A 32 -24.58 16.33 -8.25
CA GLU A 32 -23.22 16.79 -8.59
C GLU A 32 -22.25 16.66 -7.41
N LYS A 33 -22.69 16.90 -6.18
CA LYS A 33 -21.87 16.66 -4.97
C LYS A 33 -21.60 15.18 -4.75
N GLU A 34 -22.59 14.30 -4.94
CA GLU A 34 -22.39 12.85 -4.83
C GLU A 34 -21.47 12.33 -5.93
N LYS A 35 -21.61 12.79 -7.19
CA LYS A 35 -20.67 12.49 -8.27
C LYS A 35 -19.27 13.05 -8.03
N GLN A 36 -19.12 14.20 -7.37
CA GLN A 36 -17.80 14.73 -7.00
C GLN A 36 -17.16 13.91 -5.88
N ILE A 37 -17.94 13.44 -4.89
CA ILE A 37 -17.47 12.55 -3.82
C ILE A 37 -17.11 11.16 -4.38
N GLU A 38 -17.85 10.64 -5.35
CA GLU A 38 -17.51 9.39 -6.06
C GLU A 38 -16.26 9.56 -6.95
N ASN A 39 -16.13 10.68 -7.65
CA ASN A 39 -14.95 10.99 -8.46
C ASN A 39 -13.69 11.29 -7.61
N GLU A 40 -13.83 11.79 -6.38
CA GLU A 40 -12.74 11.92 -5.41
C GLU A 40 -12.37 10.56 -4.78
N LYS A 41 -13.35 9.69 -4.53
CA LYS A 41 -13.09 8.30 -4.09
C LYS A 41 -12.48 7.42 -5.18
N GLU A 42 -12.77 7.67 -6.47
CA GLU A 42 -12.11 6.98 -7.58
C GLU A 42 -10.70 7.51 -7.90
N LYS A 43 -10.37 8.75 -7.50
CA LYS A 43 -9.00 9.29 -7.62
C LYS A 43 -8.00 8.72 -6.62
N GLU A 44 -8.45 7.91 -5.66
CA GLU A 44 -7.58 7.16 -4.75
C GLU A 44 -7.55 5.65 -5.07
N LYS A 45 -7.80 5.26 -6.33
CA LYS A 45 -7.18 4.04 -6.85
C LYS A 45 -5.67 4.30 -6.93
N VAL A 46 -5.00 4.10 -5.80
CA VAL A 46 -3.55 3.96 -5.68
C VAL A 46 -3.16 2.85 -6.65
N THR A 47 -2.84 3.24 -7.87
CA THR A 47 -2.15 2.36 -8.79
C THR A 47 -0.75 2.23 -8.20
N ASP A 48 -0.45 1.07 -7.61
CA ASP A 48 0.91 0.74 -7.18
C ASP A 48 1.79 0.52 -8.41
N ASP A 49 1.95 1.58 -9.21
CA ASP A 49 2.93 1.62 -10.26
C ASP A 49 4.34 1.50 -9.61
N PRO A 50 5.31 0.87 -10.29
CA PRO A 50 6.63 0.64 -9.74
C PRO A 50 7.35 1.90 -9.22
N GLU A 51 7.11 3.06 -9.82
CA GLU A 51 7.78 4.32 -9.47
C GLU A 51 7.17 4.93 -8.19
N THR A 52 5.85 4.93 -8.08
CA THR A 52 5.13 5.35 -6.88
C THR A 52 5.48 4.43 -5.72
N LEU A 53 5.51 3.12 -5.93
CA LEU A 53 5.93 2.16 -4.91
C LEU A 53 7.37 2.40 -4.45
N LEU A 54 8.28 2.67 -5.40
CA LEU A 54 9.66 3.02 -5.08
C LEU A 54 9.75 4.29 -4.23
N LYS A 55 9.02 5.36 -4.59
CA LYS A 55 8.97 6.61 -3.80
C LYS A 55 8.45 6.35 -2.39
N LYS A 56 7.39 5.55 -2.24
CA LYS A 56 6.86 5.16 -0.93
C LYS A 56 7.94 4.44 -0.09
N LEU A 57 8.63 3.46 -0.68
CA LEU A 57 9.72 2.74 0.00
C LEU A 57 10.86 3.67 0.43
N GLN A 58 11.28 4.60 -0.44
CA GLN A 58 12.34 5.57 -0.15
C GLN A 58 11.96 6.56 0.95
N SER A 59 10.66 6.82 1.16
CA SER A 59 10.20 7.71 2.23
C SER A 59 10.36 7.11 3.64
N ILE A 60 10.48 5.79 3.74
CA ILE A 60 10.63 5.07 5.02
C ILE A 60 12.10 5.06 5.44
N LYS A 61 12.49 6.04 6.26
CA LYS A 61 13.88 6.22 6.74
C LYS A 61 14.43 5.08 7.59
N GLN A 62 13.57 4.17 8.09
CA GLN A 62 14.00 3.04 8.92
C GLN A 62 14.60 1.89 8.10
N PHE A 63 14.37 1.88 6.78
CA PHE A 63 14.91 0.85 5.90
C PHE A 63 16.23 1.33 5.32
N ALA A 64 17.30 0.57 5.55
CA ALA A 64 18.58 0.77 4.87
C ALA A 64 18.50 0.26 3.41
N CYS A 65 17.78 -0.84 3.21
CA CYS A 65 17.41 -1.39 1.91
C CYS A 65 15.97 -1.86 1.96
N ALA A 66 15.24 -1.74 0.85
CA ALA A 66 13.95 -2.38 0.64
C ALA A 66 13.81 -2.93 -0.78
N ILE A 67 13.16 -4.09 -0.90
CA ILE A 67 12.93 -4.79 -2.15
C ILE A 67 11.55 -5.43 -2.10
N ILE A 68 10.73 -5.18 -3.11
CA ILE A 68 9.45 -5.86 -3.31
C ILE A 68 9.58 -6.73 -4.56
N PHE A 69 9.21 -8.00 -4.46
CA PHE A 69 9.27 -8.94 -5.58
C PHE A 69 8.11 -9.94 -5.54
N ASP A 70 7.78 -10.48 -6.71
CA ASP A 70 6.70 -11.46 -6.86
C ASP A 70 7.16 -12.91 -6.59
N LYS A 71 6.23 -13.86 -6.64
CA LYS A 71 6.52 -15.30 -6.49
C LYS A 71 7.44 -15.88 -7.56
N LYS A 72 7.72 -15.15 -8.64
CA LYS A 72 8.66 -15.55 -9.71
C LYS A 72 10.05 -14.94 -9.49
N GLY A 73 10.24 -14.15 -8.43
CA GLY A 73 11.49 -13.44 -8.15
C GLY A 73 11.68 -12.20 -9.04
N LYS A 74 10.63 -11.73 -9.72
CA LYS A 74 10.68 -10.48 -10.47
C LYS A 74 10.59 -9.32 -9.48
N VAL A 75 11.61 -8.47 -9.47
CA VAL A 75 11.63 -7.26 -8.66
C VAL A 75 10.62 -6.24 -9.22
N ILE A 76 9.74 -5.75 -8.37
CA ILE A 76 8.72 -4.74 -8.67
C ILE A 76 9.27 -3.36 -8.31
N ALA A 77 9.86 -3.21 -7.12
CA ALA A 77 10.47 -1.98 -6.65
C ALA A 77 11.65 -2.29 -5.74
N THR A 78 12.71 -1.49 -5.79
CA THR A 78 13.88 -1.66 -4.92
C THR A 78 14.64 -0.36 -4.69
N THR A 79 15.11 -0.14 -3.47
CA THR A 79 15.94 1.02 -3.12
C THR A 79 17.43 0.78 -3.31
N THR A 80 17.85 -0.44 -3.65
CA THR A 80 19.26 -0.80 -3.84
C THR A 80 19.46 -1.72 -5.05
N LYS A 81 20.70 -1.84 -5.50
CA LYS A 81 21.06 -2.83 -6.52
C LYS A 81 21.16 -4.21 -5.86
N THR A 82 20.46 -5.19 -6.41
CA THR A 82 20.53 -6.58 -5.93
C THR A 82 20.78 -7.56 -7.05
N LYS A 83 21.40 -8.70 -6.71
CA LYS A 83 21.67 -9.76 -7.66
C LYS A 83 20.45 -10.67 -7.76
N SER A 84 19.95 -10.90 -8.97
CA SER A 84 18.77 -11.76 -9.20
C SER A 84 18.93 -13.17 -8.60
N LYS A 85 20.16 -13.72 -8.56
CA LYS A 85 20.46 -15.01 -7.93
C LYS A 85 20.15 -15.02 -6.42
N GLU A 86 20.42 -13.90 -5.72
CA GLU A 86 20.12 -13.77 -4.29
C GLU A 86 18.61 -13.73 -4.07
N ILE A 87 17.86 -12.99 -4.90
CA ILE A 87 16.39 -12.90 -4.81
C ILE A 87 15.71 -14.28 -4.91
N LYS A 88 16.19 -15.14 -5.80
CA LYS A 88 15.61 -16.49 -5.99
C LYS A 88 15.69 -17.37 -4.75
N ALA A 89 16.73 -17.22 -3.92
CA ALA A 89 16.89 -18.02 -2.70
C ALA A 89 15.78 -17.74 -1.66
N TYR A 90 15.22 -16.53 -1.67
CA TYR A 90 14.15 -16.15 -0.74
C TYR A 90 12.78 -16.74 -1.09
N LEU A 91 12.57 -17.18 -2.33
CA LEU A 91 11.28 -17.73 -2.78
C LEU A 91 10.94 -19.03 -2.04
N THR A 92 11.95 -19.82 -1.70
CA THR A 92 11.83 -21.11 -0.99
C THR A 92 12.15 -20.99 0.50
N ALA A 93 12.38 -19.78 1.02
CA ALA A 93 12.76 -19.57 2.42
C ALA A 93 11.67 -20.00 3.41
N PHE A 94 10.41 -20.09 2.98
CA PHE A 94 9.30 -20.51 3.85
C PHE A 94 9.02 -22.02 3.76
N ASP A 95 9.72 -22.76 2.89
CA ASP A 95 9.42 -24.17 2.62
C ASP A 95 9.97 -25.10 3.71
N SER A 96 11.05 -24.70 4.38
CA SER A 96 11.68 -25.47 5.45
C SER A 96 12.34 -24.57 6.49
N TYR A 97 11.92 -24.75 7.75
CA TYR A 97 12.53 -24.11 8.91
C TYR A 97 14.01 -24.50 9.03
N ASP A 98 14.33 -25.79 9.04
CA ASP A 98 15.68 -26.30 9.29
C ASP A 98 16.69 -25.81 8.26
N VAL A 99 16.31 -25.84 6.97
CA VAL A 99 17.17 -25.37 5.87
C VAL A 99 17.40 -23.87 5.98
N THR A 100 16.36 -23.10 6.26
CA THR A 100 16.44 -21.63 6.27
C THR A 100 17.18 -21.10 7.49
N VAL A 101 16.92 -21.68 8.67
CA VAL A 101 17.63 -21.33 9.90
C VAL A 101 19.08 -21.79 9.84
N GLY A 102 19.34 -22.98 9.30
CA GLY A 102 20.69 -23.51 9.14
C GLY A 102 21.55 -22.72 8.15
N ASN A 103 20.99 -22.34 7.00
CA ASN A 103 21.74 -21.63 5.95
C ASN A 103 21.77 -20.10 6.14
N GLY A 104 20.75 -19.51 6.77
CA GLY A 104 20.59 -18.07 6.85
C GLY A 104 20.26 -17.41 5.51
N PHE A 105 20.43 -16.08 5.45
CA PHE A 105 20.19 -15.28 4.25
C PHE A 105 21.46 -14.62 3.73
N ILE A 106 21.55 -14.40 2.42
CA ILE A 106 22.64 -13.66 1.80
C ILE A 106 22.06 -12.52 0.95
N LEU A 107 22.44 -11.29 1.28
CA LEU A 107 22.08 -10.09 0.52
C LEU A 107 23.31 -9.23 0.31
N ASN A 108 23.59 -8.85 -0.94
CA ASN A 108 24.74 -8.02 -1.30
C ASN A 108 26.08 -8.58 -0.77
N GLY A 109 26.21 -9.91 -0.74
CA GLY A 109 27.39 -10.61 -0.21
C GLY A 109 27.49 -10.67 1.32
N LEU A 110 26.56 -10.07 2.08
CA LEU A 110 26.51 -10.20 3.53
C LEU A 110 25.64 -11.38 3.95
N HIS A 111 26.15 -12.19 4.87
CA HIS A 111 25.44 -13.32 5.46
C HIS A 111 24.68 -12.92 6.73
N TYR A 112 23.43 -13.30 6.86
CA TYR A 112 22.57 -12.99 7.98
C TYR A 112 22.09 -14.28 8.63
N ILE A 113 22.32 -14.41 9.94
CA ILE A 113 21.82 -15.51 10.74
C ILE A 113 20.34 -15.27 11.01
N VAL A 114 19.49 -16.26 10.71
CA VAL A 114 18.06 -16.20 11.00
C VAL A 114 17.83 -16.50 12.48
N TYR A 115 17.14 -15.59 13.17
CA TYR A 115 16.84 -15.73 14.60
C TYR A 115 15.39 -16.08 14.87
N ARG A 116 14.49 -15.71 13.95
CA ARG A 116 13.06 -15.93 14.08
C ARG A 116 12.49 -16.32 12.73
N PHE A 117 11.63 -17.33 12.76
CA PHE A 117 10.96 -17.90 11.61
C PHE A 117 9.49 -18.08 11.98
N TYR A 118 8.62 -17.46 11.20
CA TYR A 118 7.17 -17.55 11.29
C TYR A 118 6.61 -17.76 9.88
N ASP A 119 5.37 -18.22 9.78
CA ASP A 119 4.71 -18.59 8.50
C ASP A 119 4.74 -17.48 7.43
N THR A 120 4.76 -16.21 7.85
CA THR A 120 4.76 -15.05 6.95
C THR A 120 5.95 -14.13 7.15
N LEU A 121 6.83 -14.40 8.12
CA LEU A 121 7.88 -13.48 8.54
C LEU A 121 9.13 -14.23 8.98
N ILE A 122 10.26 -13.94 8.37
CA ILE A 122 11.56 -14.47 8.76
C ILE A 122 12.51 -13.30 8.93
N TYR A 123 13.21 -13.23 10.06
CA TYR A 123 14.18 -12.17 10.29
C TYR A 123 15.38 -12.61 11.11
N GLY A 124 16.44 -11.83 10.96
CA GLY A 124 17.76 -12.19 11.42
C GLY A 124 18.70 -11.00 11.46
N ARG A 125 19.97 -11.31 11.65
CA ARG A 125 21.02 -10.29 11.77
C ARG A 125 22.35 -10.80 11.23
N ASN A 126 23.12 -9.90 10.65
CA ASN A 126 24.54 -10.15 10.37
C ASN A 126 25.30 -9.93 11.70
N GLY A 127 26.06 -10.93 12.14
CA GLY A 127 26.79 -10.88 13.42
C GLY A 127 25.90 -11.04 14.66
N LYS A 128 26.37 -10.52 15.81
CA LYS A 128 25.67 -10.61 17.10
C LYS A 128 24.62 -9.50 17.27
N ALA A 129 23.72 -9.70 18.23
CA ALA A 129 22.75 -8.69 18.63
C ALA A 129 23.46 -7.41 19.11
N GLY A 130 23.35 -6.34 18.33
CA GLY A 130 23.88 -5.01 18.61
C GLY A 130 24.83 -4.50 17.53
N GLU A 131 25.47 -5.41 16.80
CA GLU A 131 26.71 -5.08 16.07
C GLU A 131 26.53 -4.92 14.56
N GLY A 132 25.63 -5.68 13.92
CA GLY A 132 25.47 -5.64 12.46
C GLY A 132 24.07 -5.27 11.96
N PRO A 133 23.89 -5.14 10.63
CA PRO A 133 22.59 -4.89 10.02
C PRO A 133 21.63 -6.05 10.27
N GLY A 134 20.36 -5.74 10.46
CA GLY A 134 19.27 -6.71 10.44
C GLY A 134 18.73 -6.94 9.05
N ILE A 135 18.09 -8.09 8.86
CA ILE A 135 17.35 -8.44 7.65
C ILE A 135 15.99 -8.97 8.02
N CYS A 136 14.98 -8.67 7.21
CA CYS A 136 13.63 -9.19 7.38
C CYS A 136 13.02 -9.50 6.01
N LEU A 137 12.47 -10.70 5.88
CA LEU A 137 11.66 -11.15 4.77
C LEU A 137 10.21 -11.31 5.24
N HIS A 138 9.29 -10.58 4.62
CA HIS A 138 7.87 -10.67 4.87
C HIS A 138 7.12 -11.12 3.62
N LYS A 139 6.35 -12.21 3.73
CA LYS A 139 5.43 -12.69 2.70
C LYS A 139 4.05 -12.13 2.99
N PHE A 140 3.42 -11.52 1.99
CA PHE A 140 2.11 -10.89 2.13
C PHE A 140 1.29 -11.03 0.84
N THR A 141 0.00 -10.70 0.91
CA THR A 141 -0.89 -10.61 -0.24
C THR A 141 -1.22 -9.14 -0.43
N ARG A 142 -0.97 -8.62 -1.63
CA ARG A 142 -1.31 -7.25 -1.99
C ARG A 142 -2.82 -7.09 -2.12
N THR A 143 -3.38 -6.08 -1.46
CA THR A 143 -4.82 -5.86 -1.33
C THR A 143 -5.45 -5.47 -2.65
N SER A 144 -4.76 -4.63 -3.44
CA SER A 144 -5.28 -4.12 -4.71
C SER A 144 -5.57 -5.18 -5.77
N ASP A 145 -4.83 -6.30 -5.80
CA ASP A 145 -4.98 -7.33 -6.83
C ASP A 145 -4.83 -8.78 -6.36
N ASN A 146 -4.87 -9.02 -5.04
CA ASN A 146 -4.72 -10.33 -4.41
C ASN A 146 -3.46 -11.12 -4.83
N LYS A 147 -2.42 -10.43 -5.32
CA LYS A 147 -1.15 -11.10 -5.66
C LYS A 147 -0.31 -11.32 -4.42
N GLY A 148 0.19 -12.54 -4.25
CA GLY A 148 1.18 -12.83 -3.21
C GLY A 148 2.53 -12.26 -3.60
N LEU A 149 3.10 -11.45 -2.71
CA LEU A 149 4.37 -10.74 -2.85
C LEU A 149 5.28 -11.02 -1.66
N TYR A 150 6.53 -10.62 -1.82
CA TYR A 150 7.54 -10.62 -0.78
C TYR A 150 8.13 -9.24 -0.64
N ALA A 151 8.37 -8.83 0.61
CA ALA A 151 9.13 -7.65 0.96
C ALA A 151 10.39 -8.05 1.74
N LEU A 152 11.55 -7.68 1.22
CA LEU A 152 12.84 -7.86 1.88
C LEU A 152 13.38 -6.49 2.28
N ILE A 153 13.69 -6.31 3.55
CA ILE A 153 14.34 -5.09 4.04
C ILE A 153 15.62 -5.42 4.80
N THR A 154 16.52 -4.45 4.85
CA THR A 154 17.54 -4.37 5.89
C THR A 154 17.37 -3.11 6.71
N TYR A 155 17.91 -3.13 7.92
CA TYR A 155 17.90 -2.01 8.84
C TYR A 155 19.20 -2.00 9.65
N GLU A 156 19.66 -0.82 10.01
CA GLU A 156 20.94 -0.61 10.69
C GLU A 156 20.74 0.16 11.99
N TYR A 157 21.69 0.04 12.91
CA TYR A 157 21.65 0.79 14.17
C TYR A 157 21.55 2.30 13.88
N PRO A 158 20.70 3.07 14.60
CA PRO A 158 19.97 2.73 15.83
C PRO A 158 18.61 2.02 15.62
N VAL A 159 18.24 1.67 14.39
CA VAL A 159 16.98 0.99 14.11
C VAL A 159 17.08 -0.49 14.50
N LEU A 160 16.17 -0.92 15.37
CA LEU A 160 16.05 -2.32 15.79
C LEU A 160 14.89 -3.02 15.07
N SER A 161 14.90 -4.35 15.08
CA SER A 161 13.84 -5.20 14.53
C SER A 161 12.46 -4.83 15.07
N ALA A 162 12.38 -4.53 16.37
CA ALA A 162 11.15 -4.10 17.06
C ALA A 162 10.52 -2.83 16.46
N ARG A 163 11.29 -2.02 15.73
CA ARG A 163 10.79 -0.83 15.02
C ARG A 163 10.63 -1.09 13.52
N ALA A 164 11.62 -1.69 12.87
CA ALA A 164 11.61 -1.89 11.42
C ALA A 164 10.51 -2.87 10.98
N ILE A 165 10.29 -3.96 11.72
CA ILE A 165 9.36 -5.02 11.32
C ILE A 165 7.90 -4.56 11.38
N PRO A 166 7.40 -3.91 12.45
CA PRO A 166 6.03 -3.42 12.47
C PRO A 166 5.75 -2.38 11.38
N ILE A 167 6.74 -1.52 11.06
CA ILE A 167 6.63 -0.56 9.95
C ILE A 167 6.49 -1.30 8.62
N LEU A 168 7.30 -2.35 8.39
CA LEU A 168 7.19 -3.18 7.19
C LEU A 168 5.82 -3.84 7.07
N GLN A 169 5.33 -4.45 8.14
CA GLN A 169 4.04 -5.12 8.14
C GLN A 169 2.89 -4.14 7.89
N LYS A 170 2.95 -2.94 8.48
CA LYS A 170 1.99 -1.87 8.22
C LYS A 170 2.04 -1.44 6.75
N PHE A 171 3.24 -1.16 6.24
CA PHE A 171 3.45 -0.80 4.84
C PHE A 171 2.88 -1.84 3.88
N CYS A 172 3.15 -3.14 4.11
CA CYS A 172 2.67 -4.21 3.24
C CYS A 172 1.14 -4.43 3.30
N LYS A 173 0.49 -4.08 4.42
CA LYS A 173 -0.98 -4.12 4.55
C LYS A 173 -1.67 -2.99 3.80
N GLU A 174 -0.95 -1.89 3.55
CA GLU A 174 -1.45 -0.69 2.85
C GLU A 174 -1.19 -0.74 1.33
N LEU A 175 -0.64 -1.85 0.82
CA LEU A 175 -0.53 -2.20 -0.60
C LEU A 175 -1.70 -3.10 -1.02
#